data_AF-A0A845ZHX5-F1
#
_entry.id   AF-A0A845ZHX5-F1
#
_cell.length_a   1.000
_cell.length_b   1.000
_cell.length_c   1.000
_cell.angle_alpha   90.00
_cell.angle_beta   90.00
_cell.angle_gamma   90.00
#
_symmetry.space_group_name_H-M   'P 1'
#
loop_
_entity.id
_entity.type
_entity.pdbx_description
1 polymer ?
#
loop_
_entity_poly.entity_id
_entity_poly.type
_entity_poly.pdbx_seq_one_letter_code
_entity_poly.pdbx_strand_id
1 'polypeptide(L)'
;NGFVGDLQILESQIVIGYDVDGNNNLTTPFNETEIGFDLNGNGNVTDTDVPESEITVAAGLKLNGIFDNNFVTSANWWDVNEDDEIDNPDAKGNPQPSLETRPITPENPNDRTVNSSYLSNFVTPIQRRVEFPEYVMEICRRVPVSACNPGDWVVGIDDGNGQFDPTEDEPASDPSILTTNVNLLLSGTTARPAIDPADRRYPRRIAFQRDPANNLDLTNGGLPTLLGIDGTDGIVDNSRTVAEYPYTTFSSTNRPRLQPNALWYRTARNPNNPTNTALSFGQNQPLFYQRPLVNPTTEQPMLVPVLQVHSLTAQPRGRENRFPIEKGECVEMEDGWTQRANEDGATFNVVIASGDSPPRPEEYNGSLENFVRFLENWRQAGGTCRNNQGIPVRISGSLIQFKRAAYDTAPFVHANQDAGAQSVPTRFGYDIDDRDRGAATSMPYATASGELPYYMAPTRRYGFDVALLTQLPDLFSSRFTTPSAGDPDEFFREVSRDDSWVETLLCAKEEDDGADAVNQRYCRK
;
A
#
# COMPACT_ATOMS: atom_id res chain seq x y z
N ASN A 1 -16.70 36.95 4.17
CA ASN A 1 -16.26 36.36 5.46
C ASN A 1 -15.86 34.92 5.21
N GLY A 2 -14.73 34.72 4.53
CA GLY A 2 -14.14 33.40 4.39
C GLY A 2 -13.50 33.06 5.73
N PHE A 3 -14.14 32.16 6.47
CA PHE A 3 -13.38 31.36 7.41
C PHE A 3 -12.29 30.67 6.59
N VAL A 4 -11.05 31.12 6.77
CA VAL A 4 -9.88 30.29 6.52
C VAL A 4 -10.13 29.10 7.43
N GLY A 5 -10.56 27.97 6.83
CA GLY A 5 -10.62 26.71 7.56
C GLY A 5 -9.27 26.55 8.24
N ASP A 6 -9.28 26.15 9.51
CA ASP A 6 -8.07 25.84 10.26
C ASP A 6 -7.06 25.20 9.32
N LEU A 7 -5.84 25.73 9.28
CA LEU A 7 -4.72 25.10 8.59
C LEU A 7 -4.77 23.63 9.00
N GLN A 8 -5.25 22.76 8.12
CA GLN A 8 -5.18 21.34 8.31
C GLN A 8 -3.70 21.03 8.17
N ILE A 9 -2.96 21.17 9.26
CA ILE A 9 -1.58 20.72 9.35
C ILE A 9 -1.68 19.22 9.19
N LEU A 10 -1.31 18.74 8.00
CA LEU A 10 -1.11 17.31 7.78
C LEU A 10 -0.04 16.87 8.77
N GLU A 11 -0.20 15.69 9.38
CA GLU A 11 0.77 15.16 10.35
C GLU A 11 2.20 15.11 9.77
N SER A 12 2.31 14.93 8.44
CA SER A 12 3.55 15.01 7.67
C SER A 12 4.27 16.36 7.75
N GLN A 13 3.55 17.46 7.98
CA GLN A 13 4.07 18.83 8.07
C GLN A 13 4.35 19.28 9.51
N ILE A 14 4.16 18.42 10.50
CA ILE A 14 4.54 18.71 11.88
C ILE A 14 6.07 18.76 11.95
N VAL A 15 6.61 19.85 12.48
CA VAL A 15 8.03 20.00 12.77
C VAL A 15 8.35 19.32 14.09
N ILE A 16 9.25 18.35 14.07
CA ILE A 16 9.70 17.60 15.26
C ILE A 16 11.17 17.83 15.60
N GLY A 17 11.94 18.28 14.60
CA GLY A 17 13.40 18.27 14.65
C GLY A 17 13.96 16.85 14.47
N TYR A 18 15.09 16.72 13.77
CA TYR A 18 15.75 15.43 13.55
C TYR A 18 17.27 15.59 13.51
N ASP A 19 17.98 14.82 14.33
CA ASP A 19 19.45 14.83 14.42
C ASP A 19 20.03 13.98 13.28
N VAL A 20 20.31 14.62 12.13
CA VAL A 20 20.73 14.00 10.87
C VAL A 20 22.19 13.57 10.93
N ASP A 21 23.05 14.27 11.66
CA ASP A 21 24.47 13.91 11.79
C ASP A 21 24.82 13.20 13.11
N GLY A 22 23.84 13.01 14.00
CA GLY A 22 24.00 12.29 15.26
C GLY A 22 24.82 13.04 16.31
N ASN A 23 25.03 14.35 16.13
CA ASN A 23 25.86 15.16 17.02
C ASN A 23 25.10 15.71 18.24
N ASN A 24 23.79 15.41 18.36
CA ASN A 24 22.86 15.91 19.37
C ASN A 24 22.65 17.45 19.36
N ASN A 25 22.87 18.10 18.22
CA ASN A 25 22.72 19.55 18.04
C ASN A 25 21.82 19.88 16.84
N LEU A 26 20.54 20.11 17.13
CA LEU A 26 19.49 20.44 16.16
C LEU A 26 19.61 21.83 15.48
N THR A 27 20.75 22.52 15.64
CA THR A 27 21.01 23.80 14.96
C THR A 27 21.89 23.66 13.73
N THR A 28 22.40 22.45 13.47
CA THR A 28 23.22 22.16 12.30
C THR A 28 22.39 22.39 11.02
N PRO A 29 22.84 23.26 10.09
CA PRO A 29 22.10 23.53 8.86
C PRO A 29 22.36 22.44 7.82
N PHE A 30 21.31 22.10 7.07
CA PHE A 30 21.34 21.16 5.95
C PHE A 30 20.82 21.80 4.66
N ASN A 31 21.35 21.30 3.56
CA ASN A 31 21.05 21.80 2.22
C ASN A 31 20.04 20.87 1.52
N GLU A 32 18.81 21.36 1.32
CA GLU A 32 17.76 20.64 0.61
C GLU A 32 18.13 20.33 -0.84
N THR A 33 19.00 21.12 -1.48
CA THR A 33 19.44 20.83 -2.85
C THR A 33 20.34 19.61 -2.94
N GLU A 34 21.05 19.29 -1.85
CA GLU A 34 21.89 18.09 -1.76
C GLU A 34 21.04 16.85 -1.43
N ILE A 35 20.03 17.03 -0.58
CA ILE A 35 19.15 15.96 -0.10
C ILE A 35 17.99 15.67 -1.09
N GLY A 36 17.57 16.66 -1.89
CA GLY A 36 16.59 16.53 -2.97
C GLY A 36 15.13 16.40 -2.50
N PHE A 37 14.78 16.95 -1.33
CA PHE A 37 13.41 17.13 -0.87
C PHE A 37 13.29 18.24 0.18
N ASP A 38 12.04 18.67 0.35
CA ASP A 38 11.59 19.68 1.30
C ASP A 38 11.70 19.14 2.74
N LEU A 39 12.63 19.70 3.50
CA LEU A 39 12.91 19.32 4.89
C LEU A 39 11.92 19.98 5.85
N ASN A 40 11.61 21.27 5.63
CA ASN A 40 10.85 22.11 6.55
C ASN A 40 9.35 22.21 6.20
N GLY A 41 8.92 21.59 5.10
CA GLY A 41 7.51 21.49 4.68
C GLY A 41 6.96 22.75 4.02
N ASN A 42 7.81 23.69 3.59
CA ASN A 42 7.39 24.97 3.02
C ASN A 42 7.05 24.89 1.51
N GLY A 43 7.24 23.73 0.89
CA GLY A 43 7.02 23.47 -0.54
C GLY A 43 8.19 23.85 -1.45
N ASN A 44 9.32 24.28 -0.90
CA ASN A 44 10.59 24.55 -1.58
C ASN A 44 11.54 23.36 -1.37
N VAL A 45 12.45 23.15 -2.32
CA VAL A 45 13.50 22.11 -2.24
C VAL A 45 14.88 22.71 -2.49
N THR A 46 14.98 24.03 -2.34
CA THR A 46 16.18 24.81 -2.68
C THR A 46 16.77 25.56 -1.50
N ASP A 47 16.25 25.34 -0.29
CA ASP A 47 16.76 25.97 0.91
C ASP A 47 18.14 25.36 1.24
N THR A 48 19.16 26.20 1.40
CA THR A 48 20.54 25.75 1.64
C THR A 48 20.91 25.65 3.11
N ASP A 49 20.09 26.20 3.99
CA ASP A 49 20.39 26.40 5.41
C ASP A 49 19.20 26.03 6.31
N VAL A 50 18.61 24.85 6.10
CA VAL A 50 17.51 24.36 6.94
C VAL A 50 18.08 23.75 8.22
N PRO A 51 17.83 24.31 9.40
CA PRO A 51 18.33 23.73 10.63
C PRO A 51 17.60 22.42 10.93
N GLU A 52 18.30 21.46 11.52
CA GLU A 52 17.73 20.18 11.95
C GLU A 52 16.46 20.31 12.82
N SER A 53 16.34 21.38 13.61
CA SER A 53 15.16 21.71 14.42
C SER A 53 13.90 22.03 13.62
N GLU A 54 14.02 22.35 12.33
CA GLU A 54 12.91 22.63 11.42
C GLU A 54 12.48 21.42 10.59
N ILE A 55 13.14 20.26 10.77
CA ILE A 55 12.81 19.04 10.03
C ILE A 55 11.40 18.55 10.41
N THR A 56 10.59 18.34 9.38
CA THR A 56 9.24 17.79 9.47
C THR A 56 9.24 16.28 9.69
N VAL A 57 8.12 15.75 10.19
CA VAL A 57 7.90 14.30 10.35
C VAL A 57 8.16 13.56 9.04
N ALA A 58 7.60 14.01 7.92
CA ALA A 58 7.80 13.35 6.62
C ALA A 58 9.26 13.37 6.17
N ALA A 59 9.96 14.48 6.42
CA ALA A 59 11.37 14.57 6.13
C ALA A 59 12.21 13.60 7.00
N GLY A 60 11.95 13.54 8.31
CA GLY A 60 12.59 12.59 9.23
C GLY A 60 12.34 11.12 8.88
N LEU A 61 11.15 10.78 8.36
CA LEU A 61 10.87 9.42 7.85
C LEU A 61 11.74 9.09 6.63
N LYS A 62 11.84 10.02 5.67
CA LYS A 62 12.66 9.84 4.47
C LYS A 62 14.14 9.70 4.82
N LEU A 63 14.63 10.47 5.78
CA LEU A 63 16.00 10.35 6.32
C LEU A 63 16.24 8.99 6.98
N ASN A 64 15.21 8.40 7.59
CA ASN A 64 15.24 7.03 8.09
C ASN A 64 15.06 5.95 6.99
N GLY A 65 14.97 6.34 5.72
CA GLY A 65 14.80 5.44 4.57
C GLY A 65 13.37 4.93 4.42
N ILE A 66 12.39 5.60 5.03
CA ILE A 66 11.00 5.16 5.14
C ILE A 66 10.10 6.14 4.38
N PHE A 67 9.19 5.60 3.57
CA PHE A 67 8.18 6.39 2.88
C PHE A 67 7.06 6.82 3.84
N ASP A 68 6.37 7.92 3.52
CA ASP A 68 5.33 8.60 4.33
C ASP A 68 4.04 7.74 4.56
N ASN A 69 4.16 6.52 5.09
CA ASN A 69 3.09 5.52 5.35
C ASN A 69 2.34 5.02 4.11
N ASN A 70 2.88 4.00 3.43
CA ASN A 70 2.23 3.44 2.23
C ASN A 70 2.13 1.92 2.16
N PHE A 71 2.65 1.18 3.13
CA PHE A 71 2.59 -0.28 3.14
C PHE A 71 3.00 -0.85 4.49
N VAL A 72 2.73 -2.13 4.71
CA VAL A 72 3.24 -2.91 5.84
C VAL A 72 4.11 -4.05 5.36
N THR A 73 5.12 -4.39 6.16
CA THR A 73 6.00 -5.55 5.94
C THR A 73 5.60 -6.76 6.80
N SER A 74 4.41 -6.68 7.43
CA SER A 74 4.03 -7.37 8.69
C SER A 74 4.21 -8.88 8.63
N ALA A 75 4.38 -9.51 9.79
CA ALA A 75 4.60 -10.96 9.91
C ALA A 75 3.31 -11.75 10.15
N ASN A 76 2.25 -11.12 10.69
CA ASN A 76 1.01 -11.80 11.11
C ASN A 76 -0.04 -11.95 10.00
N TRP A 77 0.23 -11.51 8.76
CA TRP A 77 -0.60 -11.88 7.60
C TRP A 77 -0.11 -13.17 6.94
N TRP A 78 1.06 -13.68 7.29
CA TRP A 78 1.40 -15.05 6.97
C TRP A 78 0.61 -15.87 7.96
N ASP A 79 -0.42 -16.55 7.46
CA ASP A 79 -1.01 -17.67 8.17
C ASP A 79 0.14 -18.65 8.43
N VAL A 80 0.70 -18.57 9.63
CA VAL A 80 1.69 -19.53 10.13
C VAL A 80 0.95 -20.45 11.08
N ASN A 81 1.15 -21.74 10.90
CA ASN A 81 0.56 -22.75 11.76
C ASN A 81 1.20 -22.70 13.16
N GLU A 82 0.72 -23.56 14.06
CA GLU A 82 1.22 -23.65 15.45
C GLU A 82 2.73 -23.96 15.54
N ASP A 83 3.34 -24.42 14.44
CA ASP A 83 4.77 -24.73 14.32
C ASP A 83 5.59 -23.59 13.67
N ASP A 84 5.02 -22.37 13.56
CA ASP A 84 5.62 -21.19 12.88
C ASP A 84 5.94 -21.42 11.38
N GLU A 85 5.33 -22.44 10.75
CA GLU A 85 5.46 -22.69 9.32
C GLU A 85 4.32 -22.06 8.52
N ILE A 86 4.59 -21.58 7.31
CA ILE A 86 3.57 -21.00 6.43
C ILE A 86 2.52 -22.06 6.07
N ASP A 87 1.24 -21.78 6.36
CA ASP A 87 0.10 -22.70 6.18
C ASP A 87 -0.19 -22.98 4.70
N ASN A 88 -0.07 -21.96 3.84
CA ASN A 88 -0.29 -22.10 2.39
C ASN A 88 0.87 -21.53 1.54
N PRO A 89 2.00 -22.25 1.44
CA PRO A 89 3.13 -21.81 0.64
C PRO A 89 2.99 -22.18 -0.84
N ASP A 90 3.52 -21.35 -1.73
CA ASP A 90 3.72 -21.72 -3.13
C ASP A 90 4.78 -22.84 -3.26
N ALA A 91 5.00 -23.31 -4.49
CA ALA A 91 5.99 -24.36 -4.77
C ALA A 91 7.44 -23.99 -4.37
N LYS A 92 7.72 -22.71 -4.08
CA LYS A 92 9.01 -22.21 -3.63
C LYS A 92 9.02 -21.88 -2.13
N GLY A 93 7.92 -22.08 -1.41
CA GLY A 93 7.82 -21.78 0.01
C GLY A 93 7.34 -20.36 0.34
N ASN A 94 6.87 -19.57 -0.63
CA ASN A 94 6.39 -18.18 -0.43
C ASN A 94 4.93 -18.13 0.03
N PRO A 95 4.49 -17.18 0.89
CA PRO A 95 3.11 -17.12 1.33
C PRO A 95 2.16 -16.85 0.17
N GLN A 96 1.08 -17.64 0.09
CA GLN A 96 -0.04 -17.40 -0.80
C GLN A 96 -1.33 -17.15 0.02
N PRO A 97 -2.29 -16.38 -0.52
CA PRO A 97 -3.66 -16.35 -0.02
C PRO A 97 -4.24 -17.75 0.14
N SER A 98 -4.92 -17.97 1.26
CA SER A 98 -5.71 -19.18 1.46
C SER A 98 -7.03 -19.04 0.69
N LEU A 99 -7.37 -20.10 -0.06
CA LEU A 99 -8.66 -20.23 -0.75
C LEU A 99 -9.76 -20.79 0.14
N GLU A 100 -9.42 -21.32 1.32
CA GLU A 100 -10.40 -21.84 2.26
C GLU A 100 -10.98 -20.70 3.10
N THR A 101 -12.20 -20.25 2.76
CA THR A 101 -13.06 -19.56 3.73
C THR A 101 -13.47 -20.55 4.82
N ARG A 102 -12.82 -20.51 5.98
CA ARG A 102 -13.29 -21.27 7.14
C ARG A 102 -14.29 -20.42 7.92
N PRO A 103 -15.51 -20.93 8.23
CA PRO A 103 -16.48 -20.18 9.00
C PRO A 103 -15.97 -19.93 10.43
N ILE A 104 -16.25 -18.75 10.98
CA ILE A 104 -16.10 -18.46 12.41
C ILE A 104 -16.95 -19.47 13.19
N THR A 105 -16.32 -20.32 14.01
CA THR A 105 -17.03 -21.19 14.96
C THR A 105 -16.67 -20.84 16.41
N PRO A 106 -17.53 -21.17 17.40
CA PRO A 106 -17.21 -20.97 18.82
C PRO A 106 -15.94 -21.70 19.29
N GLU A 107 -15.55 -22.79 18.61
CA GLU A 107 -14.30 -23.53 18.87
C GLU A 107 -13.07 -22.90 18.19
N ASN A 108 -13.28 -21.96 17.25
CA ASN A 108 -12.24 -21.20 16.57
C ASN A 108 -12.59 -19.70 16.56
N PRO A 109 -12.49 -19.02 17.73
CA PRO A 109 -12.94 -17.64 17.90
C PRO A 109 -12.07 -16.59 17.18
N ASN A 110 -10.92 -17.02 16.64
CA ASN A 110 -10.08 -16.24 15.77
C ASN A 110 -10.21 -16.84 14.36
N ASP A 111 -10.89 -16.14 13.47
CA ASP A 111 -10.90 -16.43 12.03
C ASP A 111 -9.47 -16.70 11.53
N ARG A 112 -9.26 -17.80 10.82
CA ARG A 112 -8.03 -17.93 10.02
C ARG A 112 -8.06 -16.81 8.98
N THR A 113 -7.08 -15.92 9.04
CA THR A 113 -7.04 -14.70 8.26
C THR A 113 -6.96 -15.04 6.77
N VAL A 114 -7.96 -14.58 6.01
CA VAL A 114 -7.90 -14.56 4.54
C VAL A 114 -6.70 -13.68 4.14
N ASN A 115 -5.61 -14.26 3.63
CA ASN A 115 -4.47 -13.44 3.20
C ASN A 115 -4.91 -12.58 2.01
N SER A 116 -4.66 -11.28 2.08
CA SER A 116 -5.08 -10.28 1.08
C SER A 116 -3.86 -9.49 0.62
N SER A 117 -3.97 -8.78 -0.50
CA SER A 117 -2.93 -7.81 -0.93
C SER A 117 -2.87 -6.55 -0.07
N TYR A 118 -3.83 -6.41 0.85
CA TYR A 118 -3.95 -5.32 1.81
C TYR A 118 -4.05 -5.89 3.23
N LEU A 119 -3.65 -5.08 4.22
CA LEU A 119 -3.99 -5.33 5.62
C LEU A 119 -5.53 -5.39 5.78
N SER A 120 -6.03 -5.85 6.92
CA SER A 120 -7.47 -5.94 7.24
C SER A 120 -8.26 -4.63 7.14
N ASN A 121 -7.60 -3.49 6.91
CA ASN A 121 -8.25 -2.21 6.61
C ASN A 121 -8.53 -1.98 5.10
N PHE A 122 -8.14 -2.93 4.23
CA PHE A 122 -8.31 -2.91 2.77
C PHE A 122 -7.68 -1.75 2.00
N VAL A 123 -6.88 -0.92 2.67
CA VAL A 123 -6.30 0.28 2.06
C VAL A 123 -4.79 0.34 2.19
N THR A 124 -4.22 -0.34 3.19
CA THR A 124 -2.77 -0.41 3.40
C THR A 124 -2.21 -1.63 2.68
N PRO A 125 -1.49 -1.46 1.56
CA PRO A 125 -0.89 -2.56 0.84
C PRO A 125 0.14 -3.31 1.68
N ILE A 126 0.34 -4.58 1.34
CA ILE A 126 1.37 -5.42 1.94
C ILE A 126 2.56 -5.52 0.98
N GLN A 127 3.78 -5.47 1.52
CA GLN A 127 4.99 -5.73 0.75
C GLN A 127 5.07 -7.22 0.35
N ARG A 128 5.36 -7.45 -0.93
CA ARG A 128 5.44 -8.78 -1.52
C ARG A 128 6.64 -9.57 -1.02
N ARG A 129 6.42 -10.88 -0.86
CA ARG A 129 7.46 -11.84 -0.52
C ARG A 129 7.64 -12.87 -1.61
N VAL A 130 8.91 -13.15 -1.91
CA VAL A 130 9.35 -14.01 -3.00
C VAL A 130 10.66 -14.68 -2.60
N GLU A 131 11.13 -15.60 -3.43
CA GLU A 131 12.52 -16.05 -3.34
C GLU A 131 13.44 -14.89 -3.76
N PHE A 132 14.15 -14.30 -2.80
CA PHE A 132 14.97 -13.10 -3.01
C PHE A 132 16.21 -13.13 -2.10
N PRO A 133 17.26 -12.31 -2.38
CA PRO A 133 18.38 -12.19 -1.45
C PRO A 133 17.92 -11.80 -0.02
N GLU A 134 18.41 -12.53 0.97
CA GLU A 134 18.08 -12.32 2.37
C GLU A 134 19.03 -11.29 3.01
N TYR A 135 18.45 -10.17 3.47
CA TYR A 135 19.19 -9.09 4.09
C TYR A 135 18.95 -9.03 5.60
N VAL A 136 19.96 -8.61 6.33
CA VAL A 136 19.83 -8.30 7.77
C VAL A 136 18.92 -7.09 7.92
N MET A 137 18.10 -7.07 8.97
CA MET A 137 17.27 -5.93 9.31
C MET A 137 17.80 -5.25 10.57
N GLU A 138 17.49 -3.97 10.74
CA GLU A 138 17.59 -3.25 12.00
C GLU A 138 16.17 -3.00 12.51
N ILE A 139 15.99 -2.90 13.82
CA ILE A 139 14.73 -2.58 14.49
C ILE A 139 14.89 -1.30 15.31
N CYS A 140 13.84 -0.47 15.34
CA CYS A 140 13.75 0.65 16.29
C CYS A 140 12.52 0.44 17.19
N ARG A 141 12.74 0.35 18.50
CA ARG A 141 11.68 0.05 19.49
C ARG A 141 10.92 1.31 19.98
N ARG A 142 10.82 2.34 19.12
CA ARG A 142 10.05 3.58 19.38
C ARG A 142 8.80 3.66 18.50
N VAL A 143 7.73 4.24 19.06
CA VAL A 143 6.46 4.46 18.36
C VAL A 143 5.99 5.89 18.65
N PRO A 144 5.67 6.72 17.64
CA PRO A 144 5.71 6.42 16.20
C PRO A 144 7.14 6.28 15.64
N VAL A 145 7.29 5.70 14.45
CA VAL A 145 8.60 5.50 13.80
C VAL A 145 9.35 6.83 13.54
N SER A 146 8.64 7.94 13.44
CA SER A 146 9.23 9.28 13.38
C SER A 146 9.99 9.69 14.65
N ALA A 147 9.81 8.97 15.76
CA ALA A 147 10.59 9.16 16.98
C ALA A 147 11.93 8.40 17.00
N CYS A 148 12.22 7.59 15.97
CA CYS A 148 13.47 6.85 15.82
C CYS A 148 14.59 7.77 15.32
N ASN A 149 15.58 7.99 16.17
CA ASN A 149 16.82 8.66 15.80
C ASN A 149 17.81 7.65 15.20
N PRO A 150 18.88 8.11 14.54
CA PRO A 150 19.85 7.20 13.93
C PRO A 150 20.46 6.16 14.88
N GLY A 151 20.66 6.52 16.16
CA GLY A 151 21.20 5.62 17.18
C GLY A 151 20.20 4.63 17.79
N ASP A 152 18.90 4.72 17.45
CA ASP A 152 17.88 3.81 17.99
C ASP A 152 17.72 2.51 17.16
N TRP A 153 18.41 2.42 16.03
CA TRP A 153 18.34 1.29 15.11
C TRP A 153 19.42 0.27 15.43
N VAL A 154 18.99 -0.93 15.80
CA VAL A 154 19.89 -2.02 16.23
C VAL A 154 19.55 -3.32 15.52
N VAL A 155 20.54 -4.19 15.33
CA VAL A 155 20.34 -5.53 14.76
C VAL A 155 19.97 -6.51 15.86
N GLY A 156 20.64 -6.45 17.01
CA GLY A 156 20.40 -7.39 18.10
C GLY A 156 21.06 -8.76 17.89
N ILE A 157 21.85 -9.22 18.85
CA ILE A 157 22.44 -10.59 18.83
C ILE A 157 22.02 -11.36 20.08
N ASP A 158 21.30 -12.46 19.88
CA ASP A 158 20.77 -13.32 20.93
C ASP A 158 21.89 -14.09 21.66
N ASP A 159 21.88 -14.04 23.00
CA ASP A 159 22.71 -14.85 23.88
C ASP A 159 22.14 -16.25 24.21
N GLY A 160 20.95 -16.54 23.66
CA GLY A 160 20.27 -17.83 23.71
C GLY A 160 18.95 -17.82 24.49
N ASN A 161 18.45 -16.64 24.85
CA ASN A 161 17.19 -16.44 25.56
C ASN A 161 16.04 -15.99 24.64
N GLY A 162 16.35 -15.56 23.41
CA GLY A 162 15.40 -15.15 22.38
C GLY A 162 14.70 -13.81 22.64
N GLN A 163 15.23 -12.98 23.54
CA GLN A 163 14.72 -11.67 23.92
C GLN A 163 15.77 -10.60 23.59
N PHE A 164 15.35 -9.34 23.50
CA PHE A 164 16.28 -8.21 23.40
C PHE A 164 16.62 -7.68 24.80
N ASP A 165 17.73 -8.11 25.36
CA ASP A 165 18.30 -7.47 26.54
C ASP A 165 19.09 -6.20 26.16
N PRO A 166 19.17 -5.18 27.03
CA PRO A 166 19.93 -3.96 26.73
C PRO A 166 21.42 -4.17 26.41
N THR A 167 21.96 -5.33 26.75
CA THR A 167 23.34 -5.73 26.45
C THR A 167 23.51 -6.39 25.08
N GLU A 168 22.41 -6.67 24.40
CA GLU A 168 22.38 -7.35 23.09
C GLU A 168 22.02 -6.39 21.96
N ASP A 169 21.80 -5.10 22.27
CA ASP A 169 21.48 -4.03 21.34
C ASP A 169 22.69 -3.62 20.49
N GLU A 170 23.09 -4.52 19.58
CA GLU A 170 24.23 -4.29 18.71
C GLU A 170 23.87 -3.41 17.50
N PRO A 171 24.54 -2.25 17.31
CA PRO A 171 24.35 -1.40 16.14
C PRO A 171 25.04 -2.02 14.91
N ALA A 172 24.62 -1.65 13.69
CA ALA A 172 25.23 -2.17 12.45
C ALA A 172 26.73 -1.83 12.25
N SER A 173 27.31 -0.99 13.11
CA SER A 173 28.75 -0.75 13.18
C SER A 173 29.52 -1.79 13.99
N ASP A 174 28.84 -2.63 14.77
CA ASP A 174 29.49 -3.61 15.64
C ASP A 174 30.09 -4.76 14.82
N PRO A 175 31.40 -5.05 14.96
CA PRO A 175 32.07 -6.08 14.18
C PRO A 175 31.60 -7.50 14.51
N SER A 176 30.99 -7.75 15.67
CA SER A 176 30.46 -9.06 16.06
C SER A 176 29.27 -9.49 15.20
N ILE A 177 28.57 -8.53 14.57
CA ILE A 177 27.49 -8.83 13.63
C ILE A 177 28.05 -9.63 12.45
N LEU A 178 29.21 -9.26 11.93
CA LEU A 178 29.89 -10.03 10.90
C LEU A 178 30.25 -11.40 11.48
N THR A 179 29.86 -12.48 10.82
CA THR A 179 29.94 -13.87 11.31
C THR A 179 28.86 -14.34 12.29
N THR A 180 27.93 -13.48 12.71
CA THR A 180 26.79 -13.91 13.54
C THR A 180 25.85 -14.80 12.74
N ASN A 181 25.41 -15.90 13.34
CA ASN A 181 24.45 -16.80 12.71
C ASN A 181 23.07 -16.15 12.61
N VAL A 182 22.41 -16.30 11.48
CA VAL A 182 21.06 -15.77 11.19
C VAL A 182 20.01 -16.16 12.24
N ASN A 183 20.17 -17.29 12.93
CA ASN A 183 19.26 -17.73 13.98
C ASN A 183 19.38 -16.91 15.28
N LEU A 184 20.44 -16.12 15.42
CA LEU A 184 20.70 -15.28 16.59
C LEU A 184 20.39 -13.80 16.32
N LEU A 185 19.96 -13.45 15.11
CA LEU A 185 19.62 -12.06 14.76
C LEU A 185 18.25 -11.71 15.34
N LEU A 186 18.23 -10.98 16.46
CA LEU A 186 16.99 -10.71 17.21
C LEU A 186 15.99 -9.86 16.39
N SER A 187 16.48 -8.87 15.62
CA SER A 187 15.66 -8.07 14.69
C SER A 187 15.11 -8.86 13.49
N GLY A 188 15.66 -10.04 13.23
CA GLY A 188 15.35 -10.90 12.11
C GLY A 188 15.99 -10.44 10.79
N THR A 189 15.40 -10.88 9.68
CA THR A 189 15.89 -10.60 8.33
C THR A 189 14.75 -10.18 7.41
N THR A 190 15.03 -9.92 6.14
CA THR A 190 13.96 -9.76 5.15
C THR A 190 13.12 -11.02 4.98
N ALA A 191 13.63 -12.21 5.33
CA ALA A 191 12.90 -13.48 5.25
C ALA A 191 12.32 -13.92 6.60
N ARG A 192 12.78 -13.36 7.72
CA ARG A 192 12.42 -13.80 9.07
C ARG A 192 11.84 -12.65 9.91
N PRO A 193 10.78 -12.90 10.69
CA PRO A 193 10.32 -11.91 11.67
C PRO A 193 11.39 -11.68 12.74
N ALA A 194 11.21 -10.63 13.55
CA ALA A 194 11.95 -10.51 14.81
C ALA A 194 11.69 -11.76 15.68
N ILE A 195 12.73 -12.22 16.37
CA ILE A 195 12.71 -13.46 17.16
C ILE A 195 11.64 -13.31 18.25
N ASP A 196 11.73 -12.25 19.07
CA ASP A 196 10.71 -11.95 20.07
C ASP A 196 9.39 -11.51 19.37
N PRO A 197 8.28 -12.24 19.57
CA PRO A 197 6.97 -11.84 19.08
C PRO A 197 6.53 -10.43 19.51
N ALA A 198 6.95 -9.98 20.70
CA ALA A 198 6.62 -8.65 21.21
C ALA A 198 7.20 -7.53 20.35
N ASP A 199 8.34 -7.78 19.69
CA ASP A 199 9.06 -6.81 18.89
C ASP A 199 8.62 -6.74 17.42
N ARG A 200 7.84 -7.73 16.95
CA ARG A 200 7.30 -7.76 15.58
C ARG A 200 6.39 -6.56 15.24
N ARG A 201 5.94 -5.80 16.25
CA ARG A 201 5.13 -4.58 16.10
C ARG A 201 5.93 -3.33 15.73
N TYR A 202 7.24 -3.36 15.94
CA TYR A 202 8.11 -2.21 15.74
C TYR A 202 8.60 -2.09 14.29
N PRO A 203 8.91 -0.87 13.84
CA PRO A 203 9.45 -0.65 12.50
C PRO A 203 10.80 -1.34 12.32
N ARG A 204 11.02 -1.88 11.12
CA ARG A 204 12.27 -2.52 10.72
C ARG A 204 12.70 -2.03 9.34
N ARG A 205 14.00 -1.95 9.10
CA ARG A 205 14.61 -1.57 7.81
C ARG A 205 15.83 -2.42 7.50
N ILE A 206 16.26 -2.51 6.24
CA ILE A 206 17.47 -3.28 5.87
C ILE A 206 18.71 -2.62 6.46
N ALA A 207 19.60 -3.41 7.04
CA ALA A 207 20.86 -2.96 7.62
C ALA A 207 21.93 -2.69 6.55
N PHE A 208 22.71 -1.64 6.76
CA PHE A 208 23.89 -1.30 5.97
C PHE A 208 25.08 -1.13 6.92
N GLN A 209 26.29 -1.38 6.43
CA GLN A 209 27.49 -1.22 7.23
C GLN A 209 27.61 0.24 7.70
N ARG A 210 27.90 0.41 8.99
CA ARG A 210 28.14 1.72 9.60
C ARG A 210 29.55 1.82 10.18
N ASP A 211 30.05 3.04 10.30
CA ASP A 211 31.30 3.35 10.99
C ASP A 211 31.09 3.44 12.51
N PRO A 212 32.16 3.51 13.33
CA PRO A 212 32.02 3.64 14.79
C PRO A 212 31.33 4.92 15.29
N ALA A 213 31.13 5.92 14.41
CA ALA A 213 30.35 7.12 14.69
C ALA A 213 28.89 6.97 14.24
N ASN A 214 28.47 5.75 13.86
CA ASN A 214 27.15 5.40 13.39
C ASN A 214 26.75 6.07 12.06
N ASN A 215 27.70 6.58 11.29
CA ASN A 215 27.47 7.03 9.91
C ASN A 215 27.46 5.83 8.96
N LEU A 216 26.77 5.93 7.84
CA LEU A 216 26.90 4.95 6.76
C LEU A 216 28.35 4.89 6.27
N ASP A 217 28.90 3.68 6.19
CA ASP A 217 30.19 3.46 5.55
C ASP A 217 30.02 3.49 4.03
N LEU A 218 30.24 4.66 3.42
CA LEU A 218 30.23 4.80 1.98
C LEU A 218 31.63 4.55 1.41
N THR A 219 31.75 3.45 0.66
CA THR A 219 32.97 3.06 -0.06
C THR A 219 33.41 4.09 -1.12
N ASN A 220 34.63 3.96 -1.66
CA ASN A 220 35.18 4.80 -2.74
C ASN A 220 34.20 4.88 -3.95
N GLY A 221 33.40 5.94 -4.00
CA GLY A 221 32.31 6.09 -4.96
C GLY A 221 30.97 6.54 -4.35
N GLY A 222 30.89 6.72 -3.03
CA GLY A 222 29.66 7.16 -2.36
C GLY A 222 28.59 6.07 -2.29
N LEU A 223 29.01 4.79 -2.34
CA LEU A 223 28.11 3.65 -2.34
C LEU A 223 28.16 2.93 -0.99
N PRO A 224 26.99 2.63 -0.38
CA PRO A 224 26.94 1.95 0.91
C PRO A 224 27.22 0.45 0.73
N THR A 225 27.49 -0.25 1.83
CA THR A 225 27.65 -1.71 1.85
C THR A 225 26.44 -2.36 2.49
N LEU A 226 25.80 -3.31 1.78
CA LEU A 226 24.64 -4.06 2.29
C LEU A 226 25.11 -5.13 3.27
N LEU A 227 24.34 -5.36 4.34
CA LEU A 227 24.51 -6.53 5.20
C LEU A 227 23.48 -7.60 4.84
N GLY A 228 23.97 -8.80 4.51
CA GLY A 228 23.12 -9.91 4.10
C GLY A 228 23.58 -11.23 4.68
N ILE A 229 22.78 -12.27 4.47
CA ILE A 229 23.13 -13.61 4.93
C ILE A 229 23.97 -14.30 3.87
N ASP A 230 25.10 -14.86 4.30
CA ASP A 230 26.06 -15.51 3.43
C ASP A 230 25.44 -16.68 2.67
N GLY A 231 25.84 -16.79 1.42
CA GLY A 231 25.28 -17.69 0.43
C GLY A 231 26.19 -17.82 -0.77
N THR A 232 26.68 -19.04 -1.02
CA THR A 232 27.33 -19.34 -2.30
C THR A 232 26.26 -19.77 -3.31
N ASP A 233 26.11 -19.01 -4.41
CA ASP A 233 25.38 -19.40 -5.63
C ASP A 233 23.94 -19.92 -5.47
N GLY A 234 23.13 -19.36 -4.59
CA GLY A 234 21.73 -19.81 -4.43
C GLY A 234 21.63 -21.27 -3.97
N ILE A 235 22.72 -21.82 -3.44
CA ILE A 235 22.72 -23.02 -2.61
C ILE A 235 22.62 -22.50 -1.17
N VAL A 236 21.82 -23.18 -0.36
CA VAL A 236 21.75 -22.93 1.09
C VAL A 236 23.16 -23.14 1.65
N ASP A 237 23.91 -22.05 1.85
CA ASP A 237 25.16 -22.13 2.59
C ASP A 237 24.82 -22.46 4.05
N ASN A 238 25.57 -23.42 4.59
CA ASN A 238 25.44 -23.87 5.96
C ASN A 238 26.13 -22.93 6.95
N SER A 239 26.97 -21.97 6.48
CA SER A 239 27.49 -20.91 7.35
C SER A 239 26.31 -20.17 8.02
N ARG A 240 25.32 -19.78 7.22
CA ARG A 240 24.14 -19.01 7.63
C ARG A 240 24.52 -17.77 8.43
N THR A 241 25.70 -17.20 8.18
CA THR A 241 26.24 -16.06 8.92
C THR A 241 26.01 -14.74 8.18
N VAL A 242 26.11 -13.61 8.87
CA VAL A 242 26.10 -12.30 8.21
C VAL A 242 27.41 -12.04 7.46
N ALA A 243 27.30 -11.45 6.27
CA ALA A 243 28.39 -11.02 5.42
C ALA A 243 28.09 -9.66 4.75
N GLU A 244 29.15 -8.98 4.32
CA GLU A 244 29.10 -7.71 3.60
C GLU A 244 28.95 -7.92 2.10
N TYR A 245 28.10 -7.11 1.48
CA TYR A 245 27.89 -7.10 0.04
C TYR A 245 28.04 -5.69 -0.54
N PRO A 246 29.27 -5.28 -0.86
CA PRO A 246 29.51 -4.03 -1.57
C PRO A 246 28.82 -4.01 -2.94
N TYR A 247 28.22 -2.87 -3.31
CA TYR A 247 27.53 -2.72 -4.59
C TYR A 247 28.43 -3.01 -5.80
N THR A 248 29.70 -2.59 -5.73
CA THR A 248 30.69 -2.73 -6.80
C THR A 248 31.07 -4.16 -7.12
N THR A 249 30.91 -5.08 -6.16
CA THR A 249 31.21 -6.50 -6.32
C THR A 249 29.95 -7.36 -6.44
N PHE A 250 28.76 -6.76 -6.31
CA PHE A 250 27.49 -7.48 -6.35
C PHE A 250 27.26 -8.14 -7.72
N SER A 251 26.98 -9.44 -7.71
CA SER A 251 26.78 -10.21 -8.93
C SER A 251 25.88 -11.44 -8.70
N SER A 252 25.68 -12.27 -9.73
CA SER A 252 24.96 -13.53 -9.57
C SER A 252 25.63 -14.53 -8.64
N THR A 253 26.95 -14.41 -8.47
CA THR A 253 27.79 -15.31 -7.65
C THR A 253 28.34 -14.63 -6.39
N ASN A 254 28.08 -13.34 -6.22
CA ASN A 254 28.47 -12.57 -5.04
C ASN A 254 27.30 -11.69 -4.62
N ARG A 255 26.40 -12.27 -3.85
CA ARG A 255 25.16 -11.67 -3.33
C ARG A 255 24.72 -12.46 -2.10
N PRO A 256 23.82 -11.93 -1.26
CA PRO A 256 23.24 -12.72 -0.18
C PRO A 256 22.54 -13.97 -0.71
N ARG A 257 22.41 -14.99 0.14
CA ARG A 257 21.69 -16.22 -0.21
C ARG A 257 20.27 -15.89 -0.66
N LEU A 258 19.79 -16.66 -1.64
CA LEU A 258 18.37 -16.64 -1.97
C LEU A 258 17.60 -17.39 -0.90
N GLN A 259 16.56 -16.75 -0.37
CA GLN A 259 15.70 -17.33 0.64
C GLN A 259 14.24 -17.12 0.22
N PRO A 260 13.41 -18.18 0.25
CA PRO A 260 11.97 -18.02 0.17
C PRO A 260 11.46 -17.07 1.24
N ASN A 261 10.32 -16.44 1.00
CA ASN A 261 9.69 -15.51 1.94
C ASN A 261 10.45 -14.20 2.15
N ALA A 262 11.51 -13.91 1.41
CA ALA A 262 12.21 -12.65 1.54
C ALA A 262 11.37 -11.47 1.02
N LEU A 263 11.39 -10.35 1.74
CA LEU A 263 10.82 -9.08 1.27
C LEU A 263 11.42 -8.68 -0.07
N TRP A 264 10.56 -8.37 -1.04
CA TRP A 264 11.00 -8.01 -2.39
C TRP A 264 11.14 -6.50 -2.55
N TYR A 265 12.25 -6.10 -3.16
CA TYR A 265 12.60 -4.72 -3.44
C TYR A 265 12.97 -4.56 -4.91
N ARG A 266 12.83 -3.33 -5.42
CA ARG A 266 13.40 -2.94 -6.69
C ARG A 266 14.92 -3.06 -6.64
N THR A 267 15.53 -3.45 -7.75
CA THR A 267 16.98 -3.58 -7.90
C THR A 267 17.58 -2.58 -8.88
N ALA A 268 18.86 -2.32 -8.70
CA ALA A 268 19.64 -1.38 -9.49
C ALA A 268 20.20 -2.08 -10.73
N ARG A 269 19.74 -1.63 -11.91
CA ARG A 269 20.26 -2.11 -13.20
C ARG A 269 21.77 -1.89 -13.35
N ASN A 270 22.27 -0.78 -12.81
CA ASN A 270 23.69 -0.46 -12.79
C ASN A 270 24.19 -0.44 -11.34
N PRO A 271 24.96 -1.45 -10.88
CA PRO A 271 25.51 -1.50 -9.53
C PRO A 271 26.39 -0.30 -9.17
N ASN A 272 27.06 0.31 -10.16
CA ASN A 272 27.91 1.49 -9.95
C ASN A 272 27.11 2.80 -9.90
N ASN A 273 25.82 2.76 -10.19
CA ASN A 273 24.91 3.89 -10.09
C ASN A 273 23.52 3.38 -9.68
N PRO A 274 23.36 3.00 -8.39
CA PRO A 274 22.14 2.37 -7.91
C PRO A 274 20.93 3.29 -7.78
N THR A 275 21.10 4.58 -8.08
CA THR A 275 20.03 5.58 -8.18
C THR A 275 19.53 5.75 -9.61
N ASN A 276 20.10 5.00 -10.57
CA ASN A 276 19.67 5.00 -11.95
C ASN A 276 18.19 4.57 -12.05
N THR A 277 17.37 5.42 -12.65
CA THR A 277 15.92 5.24 -12.72
C THR A 277 15.46 4.15 -13.68
N ALA A 278 16.35 3.49 -14.41
CA ALA A 278 16.00 2.32 -15.21
C ALA A 278 15.46 1.21 -14.30
N LEU A 279 14.33 0.62 -14.69
CA LEU A 279 13.68 -0.42 -13.91
C LEU A 279 14.50 -1.71 -13.90
N SER A 280 14.53 -2.34 -12.73
CA SER A 280 14.99 -3.70 -12.53
C SER A 280 14.44 -4.28 -11.23
N PHE A 281 14.21 -5.58 -11.22
CA PHE A 281 13.64 -6.31 -10.09
C PHE A 281 14.30 -7.69 -9.88
N GLY A 282 15.33 -7.98 -10.66
CA GLY A 282 16.02 -9.27 -10.66
C GLY A 282 16.92 -9.47 -9.45
N GLN A 283 16.88 -10.68 -8.91
CA GLN A 283 17.65 -11.13 -7.74
C GLN A 283 19.20 -11.14 -7.93
N ASN A 284 19.73 -11.00 -9.15
CA ASN A 284 21.18 -10.96 -9.41
C ASN A 284 21.76 -9.52 -9.41
N GLN A 285 21.00 -8.56 -8.90
CA GLN A 285 21.38 -7.14 -8.88
C GLN A 285 21.19 -6.59 -7.46
N PRO A 286 22.00 -5.59 -7.06
CA PRO A 286 21.88 -4.99 -5.75
C PRO A 286 20.61 -4.15 -5.66
N LEU A 287 20.25 -3.73 -4.45
CA LEU A 287 19.03 -2.97 -4.21
C LEU A 287 19.07 -1.59 -4.88
N PHE A 288 17.92 -1.10 -5.34
CA PHE A 288 17.79 0.28 -5.81
C PHE A 288 17.42 1.19 -4.64
N TYR A 289 18.02 2.38 -4.58
CA TYR A 289 17.61 3.45 -3.69
C TYR A 289 17.44 4.76 -4.46
N GLN A 290 16.48 5.59 -4.05
CA GLN A 290 15.98 6.68 -4.89
C GLN A 290 16.98 7.82 -5.12
N ARG A 291 17.93 8.05 -4.21
CA ARG A 291 18.75 9.26 -4.19
C ARG A 291 20.21 8.98 -3.84
N PRO A 292 21.17 9.70 -4.44
CA PRO A 292 22.57 9.58 -4.05
C PRO A 292 22.75 9.92 -2.58
N LEU A 293 23.67 9.24 -1.91
CA LEU A 293 24.03 9.49 -0.52
C LEU A 293 25.24 10.42 -0.48
N VAL A 294 25.30 11.30 0.52
CA VAL A 294 26.39 12.27 0.70
C VAL A 294 27.11 11.98 2.02
N ASN A 295 28.43 12.03 2.05
CA ASN A 295 29.24 11.74 3.24
C ASN A 295 29.55 12.98 4.10
N PRO A 296 29.72 12.84 5.42
CA PRO A 296 29.22 11.74 6.25
C PRO A 296 27.69 11.86 6.39
N THR A 297 27.00 10.74 6.57
CA THR A 297 25.56 10.78 6.79
C THR A 297 25.09 9.63 7.66
N THR A 298 24.13 9.90 8.53
CA THR A 298 23.37 8.86 9.20
C THR A 298 22.11 8.45 8.41
N GLU A 299 21.79 9.20 7.34
CA GLU A 299 20.67 8.95 6.41
C GLU A 299 20.68 7.50 5.96
N GLN A 300 19.53 6.87 5.99
CA GLN A 300 19.36 5.51 5.51
C GLN A 300 19.00 5.50 4.02
N PRO A 301 19.53 4.57 3.20
CA PRO A 301 19.15 4.48 1.80
C PRO A 301 17.65 4.20 1.65
N MET A 302 16.95 5.07 0.91
CA MET A 302 15.50 4.93 0.69
C MET A 302 15.21 3.87 -0.38
N LEU A 303 15.05 2.62 0.10
CA LEU A 303 14.81 1.43 -0.71
C LEU A 303 13.37 1.32 -1.18
N VAL A 304 13.16 0.96 -2.44
CA VAL A 304 11.82 0.90 -3.04
C VAL A 304 11.23 -0.52 -2.90
N PRO A 305 10.15 -0.72 -2.11
CA PRO A 305 9.52 -2.02 -1.94
C PRO A 305 8.70 -2.41 -3.18
N VAL A 306 8.55 -3.71 -3.40
CA VAL A 306 7.56 -4.24 -4.34
C VAL A 306 6.35 -4.71 -3.55
N LEU A 307 5.17 -4.19 -3.86
CA LEU A 307 3.92 -4.51 -3.17
C LEU A 307 3.20 -5.70 -3.83
N GLN A 308 2.37 -6.41 -3.07
CA GLN A 308 1.55 -7.50 -3.61
C GLN A 308 0.57 -7.02 -4.68
N VAL A 309 0.07 -5.79 -4.55
CA VAL A 309 -0.76 -5.16 -5.58
C VAL A 309 0.00 -4.87 -6.88
N HIS A 310 1.34 -4.81 -6.84
CA HIS A 310 2.13 -4.66 -8.06
C HIS A 310 2.30 -5.99 -8.79
N SER A 311 2.48 -7.11 -8.10
CA SER A 311 2.59 -8.45 -8.69
C SER A 311 1.99 -9.46 -7.73
N LEU A 312 1.20 -10.44 -8.19
CA LEU A 312 0.47 -11.37 -7.30
C LEU A 312 1.07 -12.76 -7.23
N THR A 313 1.54 -13.30 -8.34
CA THR A 313 2.09 -14.67 -8.38
C THR A 313 3.48 -14.73 -8.97
N ALA A 314 3.89 -13.71 -9.73
CA ALA A 314 5.19 -13.72 -10.40
C ALA A 314 6.36 -13.69 -9.41
N GLN A 315 7.43 -14.37 -9.82
CA GLN A 315 8.69 -14.50 -9.07
C GLN A 315 9.81 -13.80 -9.83
N PRO A 316 10.69 -13.05 -9.16
CA PRO A 316 11.83 -12.42 -9.81
C PRO A 316 12.80 -13.48 -10.34
N ARG A 317 13.44 -13.19 -11.46
CA ARG A 317 14.45 -14.08 -12.05
C ARG A 317 15.75 -13.35 -12.32
N GLY A 318 16.87 -14.06 -12.16
CA GLY A 318 18.20 -13.67 -12.63
C GLY A 318 18.45 -12.15 -12.70
N ARG A 319 18.70 -11.64 -13.92
CA ARG A 319 18.74 -10.20 -14.24
C ARG A 319 17.45 -9.78 -14.93
N GLU A 320 16.41 -9.61 -14.14
CA GLU A 320 15.10 -9.13 -14.61
C GLU A 320 15.02 -7.61 -14.60
N ASN A 321 14.95 -7.08 -15.81
CA ASN A 321 14.99 -5.66 -16.17
C ASN A 321 13.59 -5.08 -16.43
N ARG A 322 12.56 -5.87 -16.14
CA ARG A 322 11.14 -5.56 -16.31
C ARG A 322 10.42 -6.01 -15.07
N PHE A 323 9.24 -5.47 -14.83
CA PHE A 323 8.46 -5.88 -13.68
C PHE A 323 7.78 -7.24 -14.01
N PRO A 324 8.05 -8.32 -13.26
CA PRO A 324 7.46 -9.61 -13.60
C PRO A 324 5.98 -9.62 -13.21
N ILE A 325 5.14 -9.88 -14.21
CA ILE A 325 3.70 -10.01 -14.08
C ILE A 325 3.31 -11.32 -14.79
N GLU A 326 2.60 -12.18 -14.08
CA GLU A 326 2.01 -13.37 -14.68
C GLU A 326 0.67 -13.04 -15.31
N LYS A 327 0.38 -13.70 -16.43
CA LYS A 327 -0.86 -13.50 -17.19
C LYS A 327 -1.95 -14.40 -16.62
N GLY A 328 -3.06 -13.80 -16.21
CA GLY A 328 -4.30 -14.50 -15.91
C GLY A 328 -5.43 -13.49 -15.75
N GLU A 329 -6.62 -13.84 -16.20
CA GLU A 329 -7.82 -13.07 -15.84
C GLU A 329 -8.14 -13.40 -14.37
N CYS A 330 -8.44 -12.42 -13.53
CA CYS A 330 -8.96 -12.63 -12.16
C CYS A 330 -8.01 -13.29 -11.15
N VAL A 331 -6.70 -13.33 -11.38
CA VAL A 331 -5.74 -13.98 -10.47
C VAL A 331 -5.93 -13.47 -9.05
N GLU A 332 -6.17 -12.17 -8.88
CA GLU A 332 -6.40 -11.56 -7.58
C GLU A 332 -7.67 -12.02 -6.84
N MET A 333 -8.62 -12.62 -7.55
CA MET A 333 -9.88 -13.08 -7.00
C MET A 333 -9.93 -14.60 -6.90
N GLU A 334 -9.57 -15.28 -7.99
CA GLU A 334 -9.58 -16.74 -8.10
C GLU A 334 -8.57 -17.34 -7.15
N ASP A 335 -7.44 -16.67 -6.93
CA ASP A 335 -6.43 -17.09 -5.97
C ASP A 335 -6.64 -16.47 -4.58
N GLY A 336 -7.64 -15.60 -4.37
CA GLY A 336 -8.00 -15.09 -3.03
C GLY A 336 -7.19 -13.89 -2.52
N TRP A 337 -6.47 -13.16 -3.38
CA TRP A 337 -5.71 -11.94 -3.02
C TRP A 337 -6.57 -10.70 -2.68
N THR A 338 -7.88 -10.86 -2.74
CA THR A 338 -8.91 -9.90 -2.34
C THR A 338 -9.79 -10.58 -1.30
N GLN A 339 -10.05 -9.93 -0.17
CA GLN A 339 -10.98 -10.51 0.80
C GLN A 339 -12.37 -10.61 0.20
N ARG A 340 -12.98 -11.78 0.35
CA ARG A 340 -14.31 -12.04 -0.16
C ARG A 340 -15.37 -11.55 0.81
N ALA A 341 -16.43 -10.94 0.26
CA ALA A 341 -17.60 -10.56 1.02
C ALA A 341 -18.38 -11.80 1.49
N ASN A 342 -19.23 -11.62 2.49
CA ASN A 342 -20.12 -12.68 2.98
C ASN A 342 -21.03 -13.18 1.84
N GLU A 343 -20.97 -14.48 1.56
CA GLU A 343 -21.73 -15.12 0.47
C GLU A 343 -23.26 -14.97 0.63
N ASP A 344 -23.75 -14.85 1.86
CA ASP A 344 -25.17 -14.67 2.18
C ASP A 344 -25.69 -13.26 1.84
N GLY A 345 -24.81 -12.34 1.48
CA GLY A 345 -25.11 -10.93 1.27
C GLY A 345 -25.07 -10.09 2.53
N ALA A 346 -25.30 -8.78 2.36
CA ALA A 346 -25.25 -7.83 3.47
C ALA A 346 -26.33 -6.76 3.34
N THR A 347 -26.75 -6.22 4.50
CA THR A 347 -27.62 -5.05 4.57
C THR A 347 -26.90 -3.92 5.30
N PHE A 348 -26.75 -2.77 4.64
CA PHE A 348 -26.17 -1.57 5.20
C PHE A 348 -27.27 -0.55 5.48
N ASN A 349 -27.36 -0.07 6.72
CA ASN A 349 -28.23 1.04 7.10
C ASN A 349 -27.36 2.29 7.25
N VAL A 350 -27.22 3.09 6.19
CA VAL A 350 -26.21 4.17 6.14
C VAL A 350 -26.78 5.45 5.51
N VAL A 351 -26.42 6.59 6.11
CA VAL A 351 -26.62 7.92 5.51
C VAL A 351 -25.26 8.42 5.06
N ILE A 352 -25.12 8.70 3.76
CA ILE A 352 -23.86 9.14 3.17
C ILE A 352 -24.06 10.54 2.63
N ALA A 353 -23.34 11.50 3.21
CA ALA A 353 -23.24 12.85 2.70
C ALA A 353 -21.81 13.06 2.19
N SER A 354 -21.62 13.14 0.87
CA SER A 354 -20.30 13.28 0.26
C SER A 354 -20.33 14.16 -0.98
N GLY A 355 -19.14 14.61 -1.40
CA GLY A 355 -18.96 15.09 -2.76
C GLY A 355 -18.84 13.91 -3.74
N ASP A 356 -19.26 14.13 -4.99
CA ASP A 356 -19.07 13.16 -6.07
C ASP A 356 -17.67 13.27 -6.68
N SER A 357 -17.05 12.13 -6.95
CA SER A 357 -15.71 12.07 -7.56
C SER A 357 -15.74 12.72 -8.96
N PRO A 358 -14.79 13.61 -9.28
CA PRO A 358 -14.73 14.18 -10.62
C PRO A 358 -14.49 13.07 -11.65
N PRO A 359 -15.26 13.02 -12.75
CA PRO A 359 -15.01 12.04 -13.80
C PRO A 359 -13.68 12.32 -14.50
N ARG A 360 -13.01 11.27 -14.95
CA ARG A 360 -11.91 11.40 -15.92
C ARG A 360 -12.46 11.80 -17.30
N PRO A 361 -11.63 12.34 -18.21
CA PRO A 361 -12.06 12.76 -19.56
C PRO A 361 -12.80 11.69 -20.39
N GLU A 362 -12.63 10.42 -20.04
CA GLU A 362 -13.25 9.26 -20.72
C GLU A 362 -14.28 8.52 -19.85
N GLU A 363 -14.50 8.98 -18.61
CA GLU A 363 -15.52 8.41 -17.71
C GLU A 363 -16.81 9.24 -17.78
N TYR A 364 -17.95 8.56 -17.86
CA TYR A 364 -19.25 9.21 -17.70
C TYR A 364 -19.44 9.62 -16.24
N ASN A 365 -19.97 10.83 -16.03
CA ASN A 365 -20.18 11.42 -14.71
C ASN A 365 -20.86 10.42 -13.74
N GLY A 366 -20.27 10.23 -12.56
CA GLY A 366 -20.64 9.19 -11.61
C GLY A 366 -22.10 9.29 -11.18
N SER A 367 -22.89 8.26 -11.53
CA SER A 367 -24.22 8.04 -10.96
C SER A 367 -24.10 7.52 -9.51
N LEU A 368 -25.23 7.26 -8.86
CA LEU A 368 -25.34 6.66 -7.52
C LEU A 368 -24.41 5.45 -7.31
N GLU A 369 -24.16 4.70 -8.39
CA GLU A 369 -23.27 3.53 -8.42
C GLU A 369 -21.80 3.84 -8.12
N ASN A 370 -21.36 5.08 -8.35
CA ASN A 370 -19.98 5.56 -8.09
C ASN A 370 -19.86 6.30 -6.75
N PHE A 371 -20.98 6.57 -6.07
CA PHE A 371 -20.98 7.30 -4.80
C PHE A 371 -20.47 6.46 -3.63
N VAL A 372 -20.62 5.12 -3.71
CA VAL A 372 -20.15 4.16 -2.70
C VAL A 372 -19.37 3.05 -3.38
N ARG A 373 -18.13 2.86 -2.93
CA ARG A 373 -17.26 1.78 -3.37
C ARG A 373 -17.13 0.74 -2.28
N PHE A 374 -17.09 -0.52 -2.69
CA PHE A 374 -16.81 -1.64 -1.82
C PHE A 374 -15.36 -2.05 -2.03
N LEU A 375 -14.66 -2.37 -0.95
CA LEU A 375 -13.26 -2.77 -1.03
C LEU A 375 -13.10 -4.30 -1.09
N GLU A 376 -14.13 -5.04 -0.69
CA GLU A 376 -14.16 -6.50 -0.76
C GLU A 376 -14.52 -7.00 -2.17
N ASN A 377 -14.23 -8.28 -2.41
CA ASN A 377 -14.70 -9.01 -3.57
C ASN A 377 -16.13 -9.51 -3.33
N TRP A 378 -17.09 -8.90 -4.03
CA TRP A 378 -18.52 -9.21 -3.92
C TRP A 378 -19.03 -10.21 -4.96
N ARG A 379 -18.19 -11.10 -5.50
CA ARG A 379 -18.66 -12.15 -6.43
C ARG A 379 -19.11 -13.42 -5.72
N GLN A 380 -20.09 -14.08 -6.34
CA GLN A 380 -20.47 -15.44 -5.98
C GLN A 380 -19.36 -16.45 -6.30
N ALA A 381 -19.37 -17.58 -5.59
CA ALA A 381 -18.37 -18.63 -5.71
C ALA A 381 -18.40 -19.22 -7.12
N GLY A 382 -17.25 -19.35 -7.76
CA GLY A 382 -17.14 -19.89 -9.13
C GLY A 382 -17.50 -18.90 -10.25
N GLY A 383 -17.73 -17.61 -9.94
CA GLY A 383 -17.87 -16.57 -10.95
C GLY A 383 -16.53 -16.19 -11.60
N THR A 384 -16.49 -16.04 -12.93
CA THR A 384 -15.31 -15.57 -13.68
C THR A 384 -15.34 -14.06 -13.86
N CYS A 385 -14.25 -13.43 -14.34
CA CYS A 385 -14.22 -11.99 -14.70
C CYS A 385 -15.24 -11.57 -15.73
N ARG A 386 -15.79 -12.53 -16.46
CA ARG A 386 -16.77 -12.31 -17.50
C ARG A 386 -18.19 -12.56 -17.01
N ASN A 387 -18.37 -13.13 -15.81
CA ASN A 387 -19.65 -13.45 -15.21
C ASN A 387 -19.77 -12.81 -13.81
N ASN A 388 -20.24 -11.55 -13.79
CA ASN A 388 -20.37 -10.71 -12.60
C ASN A 388 -21.66 -11.00 -11.79
N GLN A 389 -22.01 -12.27 -11.53
CA GLN A 389 -23.08 -12.54 -10.57
C GLN A 389 -22.63 -12.11 -9.17
N GLY A 390 -23.01 -10.89 -8.80
CA GLY A 390 -22.64 -10.27 -7.54
C GLY A 390 -23.48 -10.82 -6.38
N ILE A 391 -22.82 -11.03 -5.24
CA ILE A 391 -23.45 -11.22 -3.94
C ILE A 391 -24.40 -10.03 -3.70
N PRO A 392 -25.66 -10.27 -3.29
CA PRO A 392 -26.62 -9.20 -3.12
C PRO A 392 -26.28 -8.31 -1.92
N VAL A 393 -26.36 -7.00 -2.14
CA VAL A 393 -26.25 -6.00 -1.08
C VAL A 393 -27.50 -5.13 -1.04
N ARG A 394 -28.06 -4.96 0.15
CA ARG A 394 -29.18 -4.04 0.40
C ARG A 394 -28.65 -2.78 1.09
N ILE A 395 -28.84 -1.63 0.47
CA ILE A 395 -28.47 -0.34 1.07
C ILE A 395 -29.77 0.40 1.39
N SER A 396 -30.00 0.61 2.68
CA SER A 396 -31.15 1.33 3.21
C SER A 396 -30.67 2.62 3.87
N GLY A 397 -31.22 3.76 3.48
CA GLY A 397 -30.85 5.05 4.08
C GLY A 397 -30.95 6.19 3.10
N SER A 398 -30.02 7.14 3.18
CA SER A 398 -30.05 8.35 2.35
C SER A 398 -28.68 8.67 1.77
N LEU A 399 -28.67 9.07 0.50
CA LEU A 399 -27.47 9.46 -0.23
C LEU A 399 -27.62 10.93 -0.61
N ILE A 400 -26.74 11.78 -0.06
CA ILE A 400 -26.80 13.23 -0.19
C ILE A 400 -25.51 13.69 -0.86
N GLN A 401 -25.57 13.93 -2.17
CA GLN A 401 -24.49 14.56 -2.91
C GLN A 401 -24.60 16.08 -2.80
N PHE A 402 -23.61 16.75 -2.20
CA PHE A 402 -23.69 18.20 -1.95
C PHE A 402 -22.57 19.02 -2.61
N LYS A 403 -21.55 18.39 -3.19
CA LYS A 403 -20.46 19.05 -3.94
C LYS A 403 -19.70 18.07 -4.83
N ARG A 404 -18.62 18.51 -5.47
CA ARG A 404 -17.57 17.62 -5.99
C ARG A 404 -16.60 17.26 -4.87
N ALA A 405 -16.16 16.01 -4.82
CA ALA A 405 -15.12 15.58 -3.89
C ALA A 405 -13.81 16.32 -4.22
N ALA A 406 -13.12 16.77 -3.17
CA ALA A 406 -11.78 17.39 -3.29
C ALA A 406 -10.66 16.38 -2.96
N TYR A 407 -11.03 15.13 -2.66
CA TYR A 407 -10.14 14.05 -2.24
C TYR A 407 -10.63 12.74 -2.87
N ASP A 408 -9.70 11.81 -3.09
CA ASP A 408 -9.97 10.43 -3.52
C ASP A 408 -9.51 9.48 -2.40
N THR A 409 -10.36 8.52 -2.03
CA THR A 409 -10.10 7.57 -0.94
C THR A 409 -9.82 6.15 -1.44
N ALA A 410 -9.77 5.92 -2.75
CA ALA A 410 -9.54 4.59 -3.29
C ALA A 410 -8.05 4.18 -3.21
N PRO A 411 -7.74 2.90 -2.93
CA PRO A 411 -6.37 2.46 -2.67
C PRO A 411 -5.42 2.45 -3.86
N PHE A 412 -5.83 2.68 -5.12
CA PHE A 412 -4.87 2.89 -6.22
C PHE A 412 -5.48 3.50 -7.49
N VAL A 413 -4.59 3.76 -8.46
CA VAL A 413 -4.87 4.39 -9.76
C VAL A 413 -5.89 3.57 -10.55
N HIS A 414 -7.02 4.20 -10.92
CA HIS A 414 -7.98 3.62 -11.85
C HIS A 414 -7.33 3.32 -13.19
N ALA A 415 -7.39 2.06 -13.61
CA ALA A 415 -6.99 1.60 -14.92
C ALA A 415 -8.21 1.73 -15.87
N ASN A 416 -8.05 2.44 -16.98
CA ASN A 416 -9.00 2.45 -18.09
C ASN A 416 -8.90 1.13 -18.90
N GLN A 417 -9.84 0.88 -19.81
CA GLN A 417 -9.78 -0.23 -20.77
C GLN A 417 -8.48 -0.27 -21.59
N ASP A 418 -7.84 0.90 -21.78
CA ASP A 418 -6.53 1.08 -22.42
C ASP A 418 -5.34 1.18 -21.44
N ALA A 419 -5.54 0.96 -20.13
CA ALA A 419 -4.48 1.11 -19.14
C ALA A 419 -3.32 0.13 -19.34
N GLY A 420 -3.54 -0.93 -20.10
CA GLY A 420 -2.49 -1.78 -20.66
C GLY A 420 -1.40 -1.02 -21.41
N ALA A 421 -1.76 0.05 -22.11
CA ALA A 421 -0.86 0.89 -22.90
C ALA A 421 -0.42 2.19 -22.18
N GLN A 422 -1.03 2.54 -21.04
CA GLN A 422 -0.70 3.77 -20.31
C GLN A 422 0.24 3.49 -19.13
N SER A 423 1.20 4.40 -18.92
CA SER A 423 2.05 4.37 -17.73
C SER A 423 1.20 4.41 -16.47
N VAL A 424 1.46 3.49 -15.54
CA VAL A 424 0.82 3.49 -14.21
C VAL A 424 1.79 4.13 -13.22
N PRO A 425 1.44 5.28 -12.63
CA PRO A 425 2.27 5.90 -11.61
C PRO A 425 2.25 5.08 -10.34
N THR A 426 3.42 4.87 -9.76
CA THR A 426 3.57 4.22 -8.45
C THR A 426 3.62 5.28 -7.34
N ARG A 427 3.25 4.87 -6.13
CA ARG A 427 3.39 5.71 -4.93
C ARG A 427 4.85 6.00 -4.55
N PHE A 428 5.80 5.38 -5.23
CA PHE A 428 7.24 5.51 -5.00
C PHE A 428 7.92 6.34 -6.09
N GLY A 429 7.18 7.25 -6.75
CA GLY A 429 7.76 8.25 -7.65
C GLY A 429 8.36 7.70 -8.94
N TYR A 430 8.00 6.48 -9.34
CA TYR A 430 8.33 5.94 -10.66
C TYR A 430 7.08 5.41 -11.35
N ASP A 431 7.19 5.34 -12.67
CA ASP A 431 6.12 4.97 -13.56
C ASP A 431 6.40 3.57 -14.12
N ILE A 432 5.36 2.74 -14.23
CA ILE A 432 5.44 1.41 -14.84
C ILE A 432 4.77 1.50 -16.22
N ASP A 433 5.56 1.49 -17.29
CA ASP A 433 5.07 1.60 -18.67
C ASP A 433 4.72 0.23 -19.32
N ASP A 434 4.20 0.26 -20.53
CA ASP A 434 3.82 -0.94 -21.30
C ASP A 434 5.03 -1.86 -21.59
N ARG A 435 6.19 -1.28 -21.93
CA ARG A 435 7.43 -2.03 -22.19
C ARG A 435 7.92 -2.75 -20.93
N ASP A 436 7.64 -2.17 -19.78
CA ASP A 436 8.07 -2.65 -18.47
C ASP A 436 7.15 -3.73 -17.87
N ARG A 437 5.88 -3.82 -18.29
CA ARG A 437 4.87 -4.80 -17.79
C ARG A 437 4.72 -6.05 -18.65
N GLY A 438 5.23 -6.03 -19.88
CA GLY A 438 4.97 -7.11 -20.84
C GLY A 438 3.83 -6.76 -21.79
N ALA A 439 2.96 -7.71 -22.15
CA ALA A 439 1.86 -7.41 -23.07
C ALA A 439 0.82 -6.48 -22.41
N ALA A 440 0.14 -5.62 -23.20
CA ALA A 440 -0.85 -4.66 -22.68
C ALA A 440 -1.99 -5.29 -21.85
N THR A 441 -2.26 -6.60 -22.00
CA THR A 441 -3.26 -7.31 -21.18
C THR A 441 -2.74 -7.75 -19.80
N SER A 442 -1.50 -7.40 -19.44
CA SER A 442 -0.82 -7.86 -18.21
C SER A 442 -0.79 -6.73 -17.18
N MET A 443 -1.96 -6.22 -16.81
CA MET A 443 -2.05 -5.33 -15.65
C MET A 443 -2.13 -6.16 -14.37
N PRO A 444 -1.34 -5.81 -13.35
CA PRO A 444 -1.48 -6.46 -12.06
C PRO A 444 -2.77 -5.98 -11.39
N TYR A 445 -3.45 -6.88 -10.70
CA TYR A 445 -4.64 -6.53 -9.91
C TYR A 445 -5.78 -5.91 -10.75
N ALA A 446 -5.99 -6.44 -11.96
CA ALA A 446 -7.04 -6.02 -12.87
C ALA A 446 -7.63 -7.23 -13.60
N THR A 447 -8.93 -7.16 -13.89
CA THR A 447 -9.61 -8.13 -14.73
C THR A 447 -9.09 -8.05 -16.17
N ALA A 448 -9.48 -9.03 -16.98
CA ALA A 448 -9.18 -9.07 -18.42
C ALA A 448 -9.55 -7.79 -19.20
N SER A 449 -10.52 -7.04 -18.69
CA SER A 449 -11.02 -5.77 -19.27
C SER A 449 -10.33 -4.53 -18.71
N GLY A 450 -9.36 -4.69 -17.79
CA GLY A 450 -8.68 -3.58 -17.11
C GLY A 450 -9.45 -3.05 -15.89
N GLU A 451 -10.60 -3.62 -15.55
CA GLU A 451 -11.37 -3.23 -14.36
C GLU A 451 -10.65 -3.71 -13.10
N LEU A 452 -10.63 -2.89 -12.07
CA LEU A 452 -9.97 -3.23 -10.82
C LEU A 452 -10.94 -3.97 -9.89
N PRO A 453 -10.47 -4.82 -8.96
CA PRO A 453 -11.35 -5.65 -8.16
C PRO A 453 -12.42 -4.88 -7.35
N TYR A 454 -12.10 -3.70 -6.83
CA TYR A 454 -13.09 -2.88 -6.12
C TYR A 454 -14.15 -2.23 -7.03
N TYR A 455 -14.04 -2.36 -8.35
CA TYR A 455 -15.11 -2.03 -9.30
C TYR A 455 -16.08 -3.19 -9.54
N MET A 456 -15.76 -4.39 -9.05
CA MET A 456 -16.64 -5.55 -9.17
C MET A 456 -17.69 -5.49 -8.06
N ALA A 457 -18.63 -4.57 -8.26
CA ALA A 457 -19.64 -4.24 -7.29
C ALA A 457 -20.56 -5.43 -6.99
N PRO A 458 -21.12 -5.48 -5.77
CA PRO A 458 -22.22 -6.40 -5.47
C PRO A 458 -23.42 -6.13 -6.36
N THR A 459 -24.37 -7.07 -6.35
CA THR A 459 -25.72 -6.79 -6.88
C THR A 459 -26.41 -5.83 -5.93
N ARG A 460 -26.32 -4.53 -6.20
CA ARG A 460 -26.84 -3.46 -5.32
C ARG A 460 -28.35 -3.35 -5.46
N ARG A 461 -29.06 -3.52 -4.34
CA ARG A 461 -30.48 -3.19 -4.19
C ARG A 461 -30.57 -1.94 -3.32
N TYR A 462 -30.75 -0.79 -3.96
CA TYR A 462 -30.98 0.46 -3.25
C TYR A 462 -32.47 0.61 -2.91
N GLY A 463 -32.78 0.85 -1.64
CA GLY A 463 -34.04 1.48 -1.25
C GLY A 463 -33.79 2.96 -1.04
N PHE A 464 -34.26 3.82 -1.95
CA PHE A 464 -34.11 5.27 -1.82
C PHE A 464 -35.40 5.99 -2.16
N ASP A 465 -35.77 6.96 -1.31
CA ASP A 465 -36.76 7.96 -1.65
C ASP A 465 -36.06 9.06 -2.46
N VAL A 466 -36.47 9.26 -3.71
CA VAL A 466 -35.97 10.39 -4.51
C VAL A 466 -36.61 11.67 -3.98
N ALA A 467 -35.81 12.52 -3.33
CA ALA A 467 -36.21 13.86 -2.95
C ALA A 467 -35.20 14.86 -3.52
N LEU A 468 -35.67 15.80 -4.35
CA LEU A 468 -34.89 16.95 -4.79
C LEU A 468 -34.96 18.02 -3.71
N LEU A 469 -33.85 18.25 -3.00
CA LEU A 469 -33.76 19.36 -2.05
C LEU A 469 -33.47 20.66 -2.82
N THR A 470 -34.49 21.49 -3.02
CA THR A 470 -34.32 22.88 -3.45
C THR A 470 -33.71 23.70 -2.29
N GLN A 471 -32.42 24.00 -2.37
CA GLN A 471 -31.80 24.98 -1.47
C GLN A 471 -32.00 26.41 -2.01
N LEU A 472 -32.14 27.36 -1.09
CA LEU A 472 -32.06 28.78 -1.44
C LEU A 472 -30.66 29.09 -1.98
N PRO A 473 -30.54 29.92 -3.04
CA PRO A 473 -29.26 30.27 -3.61
C PRO A 473 -28.33 30.87 -2.54
N ASP A 474 -27.05 30.48 -2.58
CA ASP A 474 -26.05 31.02 -1.66
C ASP A 474 -25.80 32.53 -1.89
N LEU A 475 -24.97 33.16 -1.05
CA LEU A 475 -24.76 34.61 -1.09
C LEU A 475 -24.09 35.10 -2.40
N PHE A 476 -23.47 34.20 -3.16
CA PHE A 476 -22.88 34.48 -4.47
C PHE A 476 -23.91 34.29 -5.58
N SER A 477 -24.64 33.18 -5.56
CA SER A 477 -25.70 32.83 -6.51
C SER A 477 -26.91 33.74 -6.38
N SER A 478 -27.18 34.31 -5.20
CA SER A 478 -28.21 35.35 -4.97
C SER A 478 -27.91 36.67 -5.70
N ARG A 479 -26.67 36.88 -6.16
CA ARG A 479 -26.34 38.03 -7.03
C ARG A 479 -26.62 37.77 -8.50
N PHE A 480 -26.71 36.50 -8.91
CA PHE A 480 -27.03 36.07 -10.27
C PHE A 480 -28.46 35.55 -10.43
N THR A 481 -29.15 35.32 -9.31
CA THR A 481 -30.55 34.94 -9.28
C THR A 481 -31.36 36.17 -8.86
N THR A 482 -32.10 36.73 -9.80
CA THR A 482 -33.19 37.64 -9.44
C THR A 482 -34.21 36.82 -8.65
N PRO A 483 -34.66 37.26 -7.46
CA PRO A 483 -35.78 36.59 -6.78
C PRO A 483 -36.95 36.52 -7.77
N SER A 484 -37.51 35.32 -7.96
CA SER A 484 -38.59 35.10 -8.91
C SER A 484 -39.72 36.09 -8.63
N ALA A 485 -40.04 36.94 -9.62
CA ALA A 485 -41.13 37.91 -9.51
C ALA A 485 -42.49 37.29 -9.87
N GLY A 486 -42.55 35.98 -10.11
CA GLY A 486 -43.76 35.22 -10.40
C GLY A 486 -43.80 33.89 -9.66
N ASP A 487 -44.96 33.21 -9.75
CA ASP A 487 -45.10 31.80 -9.39
C ASP A 487 -43.96 31.00 -10.04
N PRO A 488 -43.42 29.97 -9.36
CA PRO A 488 -42.29 29.20 -9.89
C PRO A 488 -42.59 28.74 -11.32
N ASP A 489 -41.64 28.96 -12.25
CA ASP A 489 -41.69 28.33 -13.57
C ASP A 489 -41.54 26.82 -13.36
N GLU A 490 -42.68 26.12 -13.22
CA GLU A 490 -42.79 24.67 -13.09
C GLU A 490 -42.38 23.99 -14.41
N PHE A 491 -41.10 24.05 -14.78
CA PHE A 491 -40.53 23.12 -15.75
C PHE A 491 -40.44 21.70 -15.18
N PHE A 492 -40.65 21.56 -13.87
CA PHE A 492 -40.87 20.29 -13.19
C PHE A 492 -42.31 20.26 -12.67
N ARG A 493 -43.15 19.48 -13.36
CA ARG A 493 -44.46 19.10 -12.86
C ARG A 493 -44.25 18.10 -11.72
N GLU A 494 -44.84 18.35 -10.55
CA GLU A 494 -45.11 17.28 -9.60
C GLU A 494 -46.01 16.27 -10.30
N VAL A 495 -45.41 15.14 -10.66
CA VAL A 495 -46.11 14.11 -11.41
C VAL A 495 -47.05 13.41 -10.44
N SER A 496 -48.35 13.43 -10.74
CA SER A 496 -49.34 12.73 -9.91
C SER A 496 -48.92 11.28 -9.71
N ARG A 497 -49.25 10.70 -8.55
CA ARG A 497 -49.06 9.26 -8.31
C ARG A 497 -49.79 8.38 -9.34
N ASP A 498 -50.80 8.95 -10.01
CA ASP A 498 -51.57 8.31 -11.09
C ASP A 498 -50.91 8.48 -12.48
N ASP A 499 -49.71 9.06 -12.57
CA ASP A 499 -48.99 9.18 -13.83
C ASP A 499 -48.35 7.85 -14.22
N SER A 500 -48.50 7.46 -15.49
CA SER A 500 -47.99 6.20 -16.02
C SER A 500 -46.52 5.91 -15.70
N TRP A 501 -45.67 6.93 -15.64
CA TRP A 501 -44.26 6.75 -15.30
C TRP A 501 -44.06 6.43 -13.81
N VAL A 502 -44.81 7.11 -12.93
CA VAL A 502 -44.80 6.88 -11.48
C VAL A 502 -45.47 5.55 -11.13
N GLU A 503 -46.56 5.19 -11.81
CA GLU A 503 -47.24 3.90 -11.66
C GLU A 503 -46.32 2.73 -12.03
N THR A 504 -45.53 2.87 -13.10
CA THR A 504 -44.53 1.85 -13.49
C THR A 504 -43.49 1.61 -12.39
N LEU A 505 -43.08 2.65 -11.67
CA LEU A 505 -42.14 2.55 -10.55
C LEU A 505 -42.81 1.94 -9.29
N LEU A 506 -44.04 2.34 -8.99
CA LEU A 506 -44.80 1.84 -7.83
C LEU A 506 -45.27 0.39 -7.99
N CYS A 507 -45.45 -0.07 -9.22
CA CYS A 507 -45.95 -1.40 -9.57
C CYS A 507 -44.90 -2.28 -10.25
N ALA A 508 -43.62 -1.93 -10.12
CA ALA A 508 -42.53 -2.78 -10.54
C ALA A 508 -42.59 -4.13 -9.80
N LYS A 509 -42.40 -5.24 -10.51
CA LYS A 509 -42.35 -6.59 -9.94
C LYS A 509 -40.94 -7.13 -9.99
N GLU A 510 -40.56 -7.93 -9.00
CA GLU A 510 -39.22 -8.54 -8.98
C GLU A 510 -39.02 -9.62 -10.07
N GLU A 511 -40.09 -10.13 -10.71
CA GLU A 511 -40.07 -11.08 -11.85
C GLU A 511 -41.47 -11.25 -12.48
N ASP A 512 -41.59 -11.89 -13.66
CA ASP A 512 -42.88 -12.30 -14.24
C ASP A 512 -43.54 -13.32 -13.28
N ASP A 513 -44.58 -12.90 -12.54
CA ASP A 513 -45.24 -13.55 -11.39
C ASP A 513 -44.63 -13.33 -9.99
N GLY A 514 -43.66 -12.42 -9.84
CA GLY A 514 -43.09 -12.02 -8.54
C GLY A 514 -44.00 -11.13 -7.69
N ALA A 515 -43.70 -11.04 -6.39
CA ALA A 515 -44.31 -10.07 -5.48
C ALA A 515 -43.98 -8.64 -5.93
N ASP A 516 -44.91 -7.71 -5.73
CA ASP A 516 -44.70 -6.30 -6.09
C ASP A 516 -43.55 -5.73 -5.27
N ALA A 517 -42.61 -5.03 -5.94
CA ALA A 517 -41.42 -4.45 -5.33
C ALA A 517 -41.75 -3.32 -4.34
N VAL A 518 -42.97 -2.77 -4.41
CA VAL A 518 -43.50 -1.73 -3.54
C VAL A 518 -44.98 -2.01 -3.21
N ASN A 519 -45.51 -1.37 -2.17
CA ASN A 519 -46.84 -1.58 -1.58
C ASN A 519 -48.01 -1.63 -2.60
N GLN A 520 -48.66 -2.80 -2.68
CA GLN A 520 -49.82 -3.14 -3.54
C GLN A 520 -51.01 -2.17 -3.50
N ARG A 521 -51.13 -1.35 -2.45
CA ARG A 521 -52.31 -0.50 -2.24
C ARG A 521 -52.49 0.57 -3.34
N TYR A 522 -51.47 0.84 -4.13
CA TYR A 522 -51.46 1.92 -5.12
C TYR A 522 -51.44 1.46 -6.58
N CYS A 523 -51.38 0.15 -6.84
CA CYS A 523 -51.50 -0.40 -8.18
C CYS A 523 -52.98 -0.52 -8.55
N ARG A 524 -53.46 0.29 -9.50
CA ARG A 524 -54.84 0.17 -9.99
C ARG A 524 -54.97 -1.10 -10.82
N LYS A 525 -56.08 -1.82 -10.64
CA LYS A 525 -56.49 -2.95 -11.49
C LYS A 525 -56.95 -2.49 -12.86
#